data_AF-A0A4R7UYC1-F1
#
_entry.id   AF-A0A4R7UYC1-F1
#
_cell.length_a   1.000
_cell.length_b   1.000
_cell.length_c   1.000
_cell.angle_alpha   90.00
_cell.angle_beta   90.00
_cell.angle_gamma   90.00
#
_symmetry.space_group_name_H-M   'P 1'
#
loop_
_entity.id
_entity.type
_entity.pdbx_description
1 polymer ?
#
loop_
_entity_poly.entity_id
_entity_poly.type
_entity_poly.pdbx_seq_one_letter_code
_entity_poly.pdbx_strand_id
1 'polypeptide(L)'
;MTEQYDTIFGLPSVDDEPDTEVGVLLMGLGPERLLAGLGVACRDPVADPAAVTLVVDQLRHGARQAGEYERVIADGVTRWRAASAGIARAGLHPGPRSAALRRLWTNAASALADADGVDGLRTAGAGERVYLTACWLRPEEINRMTEENGGTSALPA
;
A
#
# COMPACT_ATOMS: atom_id res chain seq x y z
N MET A 1 7.20 30.04 -31.78
CA MET A 1 7.18 28.56 -31.83
C MET A 1 7.18 28.07 -30.40
N THR A 2 6.01 27.77 -29.85
CA THR A 2 5.87 27.18 -28.52
C THR A 2 6.04 25.67 -28.70
N GLU A 3 7.22 25.14 -28.37
CA GLU A 3 7.42 23.69 -28.33
C GLU A 3 6.40 23.09 -27.37
N GLN A 4 5.58 22.19 -27.90
CA GLN A 4 4.63 21.42 -27.12
C GLN A 4 5.44 20.43 -26.29
N TYR A 5 5.71 20.79 -25.04
CA TYR A 5 6.45 19.96 -24.08
C TYR A 5 5.84 18.55 -24.04
N ASP A 6 6.63 17.57 -24.45
CA ASP A 6 6.26 16.17 -24.37
C ASP A 6 6.27 15.73 -22.91
N THR A 7 5.10 15.70 -22.29
CA THR A 7 4.92 15.35 -20.87
C THR A 7 5.11 13.86 -20.59
N ILE A 8 5.35 13.03 -21.62
CA ILE A 8 5.49 11.58 -21.46
C ILE A 8 6.78 11.22 -20.69
N PHE A 9 7.82 12.09 -20.75
CA PHE A 9 9.09 11.90 -20.04
C PHE A 9 9.45 13.07 -19.10
N GLY A 10 8.44 13.65 -18.44
CA GLY A 10 8.69 14.63 -17.38
C GLY A 10 9.48 13.99 -16.23
N LEU A 11 10.69 14.48 -15.99
CA LEU A 11 11.43 14.16 -14.76
C LEU A 11 10.62 14.64 -13.54
N PRO A 12 10.67 13.92 -12.40
CA PRO A 12 10.02 14.37 -11.17
C PRO A 12 10.51 15.78 -10.81
N SER A 13 9.60 16.59 -10.26
CA SER A 13 9.98 17.89 -9.75
C SER A 13 10.93 17.67 -8.57
N VAL A 14 11.98 18.49 -8.46
CA VAL A 14 12.90 18.44 -7.30
C VAL A 14 12.15 18.71 -6.00
N ASP A 15 11.00 19.39 -6.09
CA ASP A 15 10.13 19.71 -4.96
C ASP A 15 9.07 18.62 -4.67
N ASP A 16 9.03 17.51 -5.44
CA ASP A 16 8.09 16.42 -5.16
C ASP A 16 8.51 15.71 -3.86
N GLU A 17 7.53 15.44 -3.00
CA GLU A 17 7.77 14.79 -1.70
C GLU A 17 8.36 13.38 -1.91
N PRO A 18 9.43 12.99 -1.18
CA PRO A 18 10.11 11.70 -1.37
C PRO A 18 9.18 10.48 -1.34
N ASP A 19 8.11 10.57 -0.55
CA ASP A 19 7.08 9.53 -0.41
C ASP A 19 6.30 9.28 -1.70
N THR A 20 6.28 10.24 -2.63
CA THR A 20 5.66 10.07 -3.95
C THR A 20 6.40 9.03 -4.77
N GLU A 21 7.74 9.07 -4.80
CA GLU A 21 8.52 8.11 -5.59
C GLU A 21 8.47 6.72 -4.96
N VAL A 22 8.47 6.63 -3.63
CA VAL A 22 8.23 5.35 -2.93
C VAL A 22 6.85 4.80 -3.29
N GLY A 23 5.82 5.65 -3.29
CA GLY A 23 4.48 5.27 -3.71
C GLY A 23 4.37 4.76 -5.14
N VAL A 24 5.07 5.43 -6.08
CA VAL A 24 5.16 4.99 -7.48
C VAL A 24 5.82 3.63 -7.59
N LEU A 25 6.90 3.38 -6.83
CA LEU A 25 7.54 2.06 -6.77
C LEU A 25 6.59 0.99 -6.21
N LEU A 26 5.84 1.30 -5.15
CA LEU A 26 4.90 0.36 -4.55
C LEU A 26 3.75 -0.01 -5.49
N MET A 27 3.30 0.89 -6.36
CA MET A 27 2.29 0.57 -7.37
C MET A 27 2.74 -0.53 -8.35
N GLY A 28 4.05 -0.73 -8.52
CA GLY A 28 4.63 -1.82 -9.30
C GLY A 28 4.72 -3.18 -8.57
N LEU A 29 4.43 -3.23 -7.27
CA LEU A 29 4.49 -4.48 -6.50
C LEU A 29 3.25 -5.35 -6.69
N GLY A 30 3.42 -6.67 -6.56
CA GLY A 30 2.31 -7.61 -6.52
C GLY A 30 1.48 -7.51 -5.23
N PRO A 31 0.21 -7.94 -5.23
CA PRO A 31 -0.69 -7.83 -4.07
C PRO A 31 -0.14 -8.53 -2.82
N GLU A 32 0.55 -9.65 -2.99
CA GLU A 32 1.22 -10.38 -1.90
C GLU A 32 2.26 -9.52 -1.19
N ARG A 33 3.14 -8.84 -1.95
CA ARG A 33 4.19 -7.98 -1.40
C ARG A 33 3.61 -6.73 -0.75
N LEU A 34 2.51 -6.20 -1.31
CA LEU A 34 1.78 -5.07 -0.71
C LEU A 34 1.17 -5.45 0.64
N LEU A 35 0.53 -6.62 0.73
CA LEU A 35 -0.02 -7.12 1.99
C LEU A 35 1.09 -7.43 3.01
N ALA A 36 2.18 -8.07 2.59
CA ALA A 36 3.33 -8.31 3.47
C ALA A 36 3.90 -7.00 4.01
N GLY A 37 4.05 -5.97 3.17
CA GLY A 37 4.56 -4.67 3.59
C GLY A 37 3.59 -3.93 4.51
N LEU A 38 2.29 -4.04 4.27
CA LEU A 38 1.28 -3.52 5.20
C LEU A 38 1.38 -4.20 6.58
N GLY A 39 1.56 -5.52 6.60
CA GLY A 39 1.72 -6.29 7.84
C GLY A 39 3.03 -5.99 8.59
N VAL A 40 4.10 -5.68 7.88
CA VAL A 40 5.35 -5.20 8.49
C VAL A 40 5.15 -3.78 9.04
N ALA A 41 4.58 -2.87 8.26
CA ALA A 41 4.42 -1.47 8.63
C ALA A 41 3.47 -1.27 9.83
N CYS A 42 2.43 -2.10 9.98
CA CYS A 42 1.51 -1.98 11.12
C CYS A 42 2.12 -2.42 12.47
N ARG A 43 3.30 -3.07 12.45
CA ARG A 43 4.01 -3.48 13.67
C ARG A 43 4.90 -2.37 14.24
N ASP A 44 5.28 -1.40 13.40
CA ASP A 44 6.14 -0.29 13.80
C ASP A 44 5.58 1.06 13.27
N PRO A 45 4.99 1.89 14.15
CA PRO A 45 4.42 3.18 13.77
C PRO A 45 5.41 4.19 13.16
N VAL A 46 6.72 4.00 13.39
CA VAL A 46 7.77 4.87 12.83
C VAL A 46 8.48 4.22 11.63
N ALA A 47 7.92 3.14 11.08
CA ALA A 47 8.48 2.45 9.94
C ALA A 47 8.56 3.36 8.71
N ASP A 48 9.78 3.51 8.20
CA ASP A 48 10.05 4.08 6.89
C ASP A 48 9.55 3.14 5.78
N PRO A 49 8.72 3.59 4.82
CA PRO A 49 8.14 2.71 3.81
C PRO A 49 9.16 2.06 2.87
N ALA A 50 10.31 2.70 2.61
CA ALA A 50 11.37 2.08 1.82
C ALA A 50 12.06 0.94 2.61
N ALA A 51 12.34 1.15 3.90
CA ALA A 51 12.86 0.13 4.80
C ALA A 51 11.90 -1.08 4.94
N VAL A 52 10.58 -0.83 4.99
CA VAL A 52 9.56 -1.89 4.97
C VAL A 52 9.70 -2.75 3.72
N THR A 53 9.91 -2.14 2.55
CA THR A 53 10.09 -2.87 1.28
C THR A 53 11.31 -3.78 1.32
N LEU A 54 12.42 -3.33 1.91
CA LEU A 54 13.62 -4.15 2.11
C LEU A 54 13.36 -5.33 3.04
N VAL A 55 12.62 -5.12 4.13
CA VAL A 55 12.23 -6.20 5.06
C VAL A 55 11.38 -7.25 4.36
N VAL A 56 10.39 -6.82 3.56
CA VAL A 56 9.55 -7.73 2.77
C VAL A 56 10.39 -8.58 1.80
N ASP A 57 11.36 -7.96 1.13
CA ASP A 57 12.25 -8.66 0.21
C ASP A 57 13.12 -9.70 0.93
N GLN A 58 13.69 -9.33 2.08
CA GLN A 58 14.44 -10.26 2.94
C GLN A 58 13.59 -11.46 3.40
N LEU A 59 12.35 -11.21 3.84
CA LEU A 59 11.43 -12.25 4.28
C LEU A 59 11.09 -13.22 3.15
N ARG A 60 10.79 -12.69 1.96
CA ARG A 60 10.50 -13.48 0.76
C ARG A 60 11.67 -14.38 0.35
N HIS A 61 12.90 -13.94 0.58
CA HIS A 61 14.11 -14.70 0.29
C HIS A 61 14.57 -15.61 1.44
N GLY A 62 13.75 -15.77 2.49
CA GLY A 62 14.04 -16.68 3.59
C GLY A 62 15.19 -16.22 4.50
N ALA A 63 15.48 -14.92 4.53
CA ALA A 63 16.54 -14.37 5.37
C ALA A 63 16.22 -14.41 6.87
N ARG A 64 15.02 -14.85 7.26
CA ARG A 64 14.56 -14.97 8.65
C ARG A 64 13.90 -16.31 8.94
N GLN A 65 13.06 -16.38 9.98
CA GLN A 65 12.45 -17.63 10.42
C GLN A 65 11.49 -18.16 9.36
N ALA A 66 11.46 -19.48 9.19
CA ALA A 66 10.48 -20.13 8.32
C ALA A 66 9.05 -19.76 8.76
N GLY A 67 8.18 -19.43 7.79
CA GLY A 67 6.81 -19.02 8.06
C GLY A 67 6.62 -17.54 8.41
N GLU A 68 7.71 -16.75 8.54
CA GLU A 68 7.59 -15.34 8.91
C GLU A 68 6.96 -14.50 7.80
N TYR A 69 7.19 -14.86 6.53
CA TYR A 69 6.63 -14.16 5.38
C TYR A 69 5.10 -14.35 5.28
N GLU A 70 4.63 -15.57 5.44
CA GLU A 70 3.20 -15.92 5.49
C GLU A 70 2.51 -15.22 6.67
N ARG A 71 3.20 -15.14 7.82
CA ARG A 71 2.68 -14.44 9.00
C ARG A 71 2.53 -12.94 8.76
N VAL A 72 3.48 -12.27 8.11
CA VAL A 72 3.33 -10.83 7.79
C VAL A 72 2.23 -10.60 6.75
N ILE A 73 2.03 -11.51 5.80
CA ILE A 73 0.89 -11.42 4.87
C ILE A 73 -0.44 -11.52 5.64
N ALA A 74 -0.58 -12.47 6.58
CA ALA A 74 -1.78 -12.62 7.38
C ALA A 74 -2.09 -11.39 8.25
N ASP A 75 -1.06 -10.76 8.83
CA ASP A 75 -1.19 -9.50 9.56
C ASP A 75 -1.66 -8.37 8.62
N GLY A 76 -1.08 -8.30 7.42
CA GLY A 76 -1.47 -7.35 6.38
C GLY A 76 -2.91 -7.51 5.92
N VAL A 77 -3.38 -8.75 5.74
CA VAL A 77 -4.78 -9.07 5.41
C VAL A 77 -5.72 -8.58 6.51
N THR A 78 -5.39 -8.86 7.77
CA THR A 78 -6.18 -8.41 8.92
C THR A 78 -6.26 -6.89 8.96
N ARG A 79 -5.11 -6.24 8.75
CA ARG A 79 -5.01 -4.78 8.74
C ARG A 79 -5.78 -4.15 7.59
N TRP A 80 -5.67 -4.70 6.39
CA TRP A 80 -6.42 -4.26 5.20
C TRP A 80 -7.93 -4.35 5.42
N ARG A 81 -8.43 -5.46 5.96
CA ARG A 81 -9.87 -5.63 6.26
C ARG A 81 -10.38 -4.57 7.23
N ALA A 82 -9.60 -4.27 8.27
CA ALA A 82 -9.94 -3.22 9.23
C ALA A 82 -9.98 -1.81 8.57
N ALA A 83 -8.97 -1.48 7.75
CA ALA A 83 -8.93 -0.17 7.06
C ALA A 83 -10.02 -0.03 6.00
N SER A 84 -10.18 -1.04 5.13
CA SER A 84 -11.13 -1.00 4.01
C SER A 84 -12.57 -0.82 4.47
N ALA A 85 -12.97 -1.44 5.59
CA ALA A 85 -14.27 -1.18 6.19
C ALA A 85 -14.45 0.28 6.65
N GLY A 86 -13.41 0.90 7.20
CA GLY A 86 -13.40 2.32 7.55
C GLY A 86 -13.49 3.25 6.34
N ILE A 87 -12.67 2.98 5.32
CA ILE A 87 -12.64 3.71 4.04
C ILE A 87 -14.02 3.65 3.36
N ALA A 88 -14.64 2.47 3.30
CA ALA A 88 -15.96 2.28 2.72
C ALA A 88 -17.05 3.05 3.49
N ARG A 89 -17.01 3.06 4.83
CA ARG A 89 -17.94 3.85 5.67
C ARG A 89 -17.80 5.36 5.42
N ALA A 90 -16.59 5.83 5.14
CA ALA A 90 -16.35 7.23 4.81
C ALA A 90 -16.70 7.59 3.35
N GLY A 91 -17.10 6.62 2.53
CA GLY A 91 -17.42 6.85 1.11
C GLY A 91 -16.21 7.27 0.27
N LEU A 92 -15.00 6.93 0.72
CA LEU A 92 -13.78 7.23 -0.01
C LEU A 92 -13.64 6.28 -1.19
N HIS A 93 -13.41 6.84 -2.36
CA HIS A 93 -13.14 6.07 -3.57
C HIS A 93 -11.78 6.46 -4.15
N PRO A 94 -10.96 5.48 -4.58
CA PRO A 94 -9.80 5.79 -5.38
C PRO A 94 -10.33 6.41 -6.66
N GLY A 95 -9.90 7.64 -6.96
CA GLY A 95 -10.38 8.38 -8.12
C GLY A 95 -10.21 7.60 -9.44
N PRO A 96 -10.70 8.14 -10.57
CA PRO A 96 -10.57 7.47 -11.86
C PRO A 96 -9.11 7.13 -12.16
N ARG A 97 -8.88 5.95 -12.74
CA ARG A 97 -7.54 5.51 -13.15
C ARG A 97 -6.92 6.54 -14.07
N SER A 98 -5.70 6.96 -13.76
CA SER A 98 -4.93 7.94 -14.53
C SER A 98 -3.68 7.28 -15.09
N ALA A 99 -3.31 7.58 -16.34
CA ALA A 99 -2.03 7.18 -16.90
C ALA A 99 -0.84 7.91 -16.23
N ALA A 100 -1.10 9.03 -15.55
CA ALA A 100 -0.12 9.74 -14.75
C ALA A 100 -0.08 9.16 -13.33
N LEU A 101 0.77 8.14 -13.13
CA LEU A 101 0.93 7.43 -11.86
C LEU A 101 1.19 8.38 -10.67
N ARG A 102 2.05 9.38 -10.84
CA ARG A 102 2.33 10.38 -9.79
C ARG A 102 1.06 11.10 -9.33
N ARG A 103 0.24 11.58 -10.27
CA ARG A 103 -1.02 12.26 -9.93
C ARG A 103 -2.01 11.31 -9.27
N LEU A 104 -2.10 10.07 -9.75
CA LEU A 104 -2.95 9.05 -9.13
C LEU A 104 -2.54 8.81 -7.68
N TRP A 105 -1.23 8.67 -7.44
CA TRP A 105 -0.68 8.51 -6.10
C TRP A 105 -0.97 9.71 -5.21
N THR A 106 -0.58 10.92 -5.61
CA THR A 106 -0.78 12.14 -4.82
C THR A 106 -2.24 12.31 -4.44
N ASN A 107 -3.17 12.15 -5.38
CA ASN A 107 -4.60 12.29 -5.10
C ASN A 107 -5.09 11.25 -4.09
N ALA A 108 -4.62 10.00 -4.18
CA ALA A 108 -5.02 8.94 -3.27
C ALA A 108 -4.41 9.13 -1.87
N ALA A 109 -3.13 9.50 -1.80
CA ALA A 109 -2.44 9.79 -0.55
C ALA A 109 -3.11 10.95 0.19
N SER A 110 -3.43 12.04 -0.51
CA SER A 110 -4.17 13.18 0.06
C SER A 110 -5.56 12.77 0.55
N ALA A 111 -6.32 12.02 -0.25
CA ALA A 111 -7.66 11.58 0.15
C ALA A 111 -7.66 10.71 1.42
N LEU A 112 -6.64 9.88 1.63
CA LEU A 112 -6.49 9.10 2.87
C LEU A 112 -5.93 9.91 4.03
N ALA A 113 -5.09 10.91 3.76
CA ALA A 113 -4.56 11.82 4.78
C ALA A 113 -5.66 12.74 5.35
N ASP A 114 -6.57 13.22 4.51
CA ASP A 114 -7.69 14.10 4.89
C ASP A 114 -8.83 13.33 5.60
N ALA A 115 -8.75 12.00 5.65
CA ALA A 115 -9.75 11.11 6.24
C ALA A 115 -9.65 11.02 7.77
N ASP A 116 -9.62 12.17 8.46
CA ASP A 116 -9.38 12.30 9.92
C ASP A 116 -10.37 11.53 10.83
N GLY A 117 -11.45 10.98 10.27
CA GLY A 117 -12.46 10.19 10.98
C GLY A 117 -12.44 8.68 10.72
N VAL A 118 -11.54 8.18 9.86
CA VAL A 118 -11.52 6.75 9.53
C VAL A 118 -10.77 5.95 10.58
N ASP A 119 -11.51 5.11 11.33
CA ASP A 119 -10.94 4.16 12.28
C ASP A 119 -9.84 3.32 11.61
N GLY A 120 -8.68 3.28 12.24
CA GLY A 120 -7.48 2.61 11.73
C GLY A 120 -6.53 3.53 10.96
N LEU A 121 -7.00 4.54 10.22
CA LEU A 121 -6.10 5.48 9.51
C LEU A 121 -5.52 6.54 10.46
N ARG A 122 -6.30 6.97 11.46
CA ARG A 122 -5.90 8.01 12.43
C ARG A 122 -4.62 7.70 13.21
N THR A 123 -4.36 6.43 13.50
CA THR A 123 -3.19 5.98 14.27
C THR A 123 -2.12 5.36 13.39
N ALA A 124 -2.31 5.33 12.07
CA ALA A 124 -1.39 4.70 11.15
C ALA A 124 -0.09 5.50 11.04
N GLY A 125 1.04 4.80 11.18
CA GLY A 125 2.37 5.33 10.90
C GLY A 125 2.54 5.71 9.43
N ALA A 126 3.64 6.41 9.10
CA ALA A 126 3.93 6.83 7.73
C ALA A 126 4.00 5.64 6.75
N GLY A 127 4.79 4.61 7.09
CA GLY A 127 4.87 3.38 6.30
C GLY A 127 3.52 2.69 6.11
N GLU A 128 2.71 2.64 7.17
CA GLU A 128 1.40 1.99 7.10
C GLU A 128 0.45 2.73 6.16
N ARG A 129 0.41 4.08 6.21
CA ARG A 129 -0.41 4.89 5.29
C ARG A 129 0.00 4.72 3.84
N VAL A 130 1.31 4.68 3.57
CA VAL A 130 1.86 4.47 2.23
C VAL A 130 1.44 3.10 1.68
N TYR A 131 1.60 2.02 2.44
CA TYR A 131 1.16 0.69 2.01
C TYR A 131 -0.36 0.55 1.91
N LEU A 132 -1.13 1.19 2.80
CA LEU A 132 -2.59 1.26 2.69
C LEU A 132 -3.04 1.99 1.43
N THR A 133 -2.37 3.08 1.06
CA THR A 133 -2.65 3.85 -0.16
C THR A 133 -2.43 2.98 -1.39
N ALA A 134 -1.31 2.26 -1.45
CA ALA A 134 -1.02 1.33 -2.53
C ALA A 134 -2.05 0.18 -2.63
N CYS A 135 -2.49 -0.38 -1.49
CA CYS A 135 -3.54 -1.39 -1.46
C CYS A 135 -4.89 -0.81 -1.93
N TRP A 136 -5.22 0.40 -1.48
CA TRP A 136 -6.48 1.06 -1.78
C TRP A 136 -6.62 1.50 -3.24
N LEU A 137 -5.52 1.75 -3.94
CA LEU A 137 -5.52 1.98 -5.39
C LEU A 137 -5.85 0.72 -6.21
N ARG A 138 -5.75 -0.48 -5.62
CA ARG A 138 -5.98 -1.78 -6.28
C ARG A 138 -6.87 -2.71 -5.44
N PRO A 139 -8.04 -2.24 -4.98
CA PRO A 139 -8.80 -2.93 -3.95
C PRO A 139 -9.31 -4.29 -4.42
N GLU A 140 -9.62 -4.47 -5.70
CA GLU A 140 -10.12 -5.75 -6.23
C GLU A 140 -9.04 -6.84 -6.21
N GLU A 141 -7.80 -6.50 -6.53
CA GLU A 141 -6.67 -7.43 -6.53
C GLU A 141 -6.28 -7.81 -5.10
N ILE A 142 -6.27 -6.82 -4.20
CA ILE A 142 -6.00 -7.05 -2.79
C ILE A 142 -7.09 -7.91 -2.15
N ASN A 143 -8.37 -7.63 -2.42
CA ASN A 143 -9.48 -8.40 -1.89
C ASN A 143 -9.42 -9.86 -2.35
N ARG A 144 -9.17 -10.13 -3.64
CA ARG A 144 -8.98 -11.50 -4.15
C ARG A 144 -7.86 -12.24 -3.42
N MET A 145 -6.71 -11.59 -3.24
CA MET A 145 -5.60 -12.17 -2.48
C MET A 145 -5.98 -12.44 -1.02
N THR A 146 -6.78 -11.58 -0.39
CA THR A 146 -7.24 -11.80 0.98
C THR A 146 -8.25 -12.95 1.10
N GLU A 147 -9.04 -13.22 0.06
CA GLU A 147 -9.97 -14.34 -0.01
C GLU A 147 -9.20 -15.67 -0.15
N GLU A 148 -8.19 -15.71 -1.03
CA GLU A 148 -7.30 -16.86 -1.22
C GLU A 148 -6.52 -17.22 0.06
N ASN A 149 -6.05 -16.21 0.79
CA ASN A 149 -5.37 -16.40 2.08
C ASN A 149 -6.35 -16.76 3.22
N GLY A 150 -7.60 -16.29 3.16
CA GLY A 150 -8.65 -16.65 4.12
C GLY A 150 -9.18 -18.08 3.95
N GLY A 151 -9.23 -18.58 2.71
CA GLY A 151 -9.64 -19.95 2.38
C GLY A 151 -8.63 -21.02 2.82
N THR A 152 -7.34 -20.66 2.90
CA THR A 152 -6.27 -21.59 3.29
C THR A 152 -6.27 -21.91 4.81
N SER A 153 -7.04 -21.17 5.63
CA SER A 153 -7.14 -21.43 7.08
C SER A 153 -8.10 -22.57 7.45
N ALA A 154 -8.73 -23.24 6.47
CA ALA A 154 -9.69 -24.33 6.69
C ALA A 154 -9.19 -25.67 6.12
N LEU A 155 -8.08 -26.19 6.65
CA LEU A 155 -7.70 -27.60 6.49
C LEU A 155 -7.10 -28.13 7.79
N PRO A 156 -7.91 -28.75 8.66
CA PRO A 156 -7.42 -29.74 9.60
C PRO A 156 -7.46 -31.13 8.95
N ALA A 157 -6.31 -31.78 8.85
CA ALA A 157 -6.16 -33.24 8.83
C ALA A 157 -4.83 -33.61 9.48
#